data_AF-A0A258W4R1-F1
#
_entry.id   AF-A0A258W4R1-F1
#
_cell.length_a   1.000
_cell.length_b   1.000
_cell.length_c   1.000
_cell.angle_alpha   90.00
_cell.angle_beta   90.00
_cell.angle_gamma   90.00
#
_symmetry.space_group_name_H-M   'P 1'
#
loop_
_entity.id
_entity.type
_entity.pdbx_description
1 polymer ?
#
loop_
_entity_poly.entity_id
_entity_poly.type
_entity_poly.pdbx_seq_one_letter_code
_entity_poly.pdbx_strand_id
1 'polypeptide(L)' 'MSQTIPKIETRLGFVPSYRALAGESMGGINSLISGLRHPEVFQRVAALCPPVYRISPFDPWATIWNV' A
#
# COMPACT_ATOMS: atom_id res chain seq x y z
N MET A 1 16.06 -0.94 -0.39
CA MET A 1 15.17 -0.32 0.62
C MET A 1 15.07 1.17 0.32
N SER A 2 13.88 1.78 0.36
CA SER A 2 13.68 3.20 0.03
C SER A 2 14.50 4.11 0.95
N GLN A 3 15.26 5.05 0.39
CA GLN A 3 16.07 5.99 1.17
C GLN A 3 15.26 7.16 1.75
N THR A 4 13.97 7.26 1.44
CA THR A 4 13.15 8.42 1.80
C THR A 4 12.85 8.48 3.30
N ILE A 5 12.51 7.35 3.93
CA ILE A 5 12.17 7.31 5.36
C ILE A 5 13.38 7.73 6.23
N PRO A 6 14.59 7.14 6.08
CA PRO A 6 15.75 7.59 6.84
C PRO A 6 16.07 9.07 6.65
N LYS A 7 15.92 9.61 5.43
CA LYS A 7 16.13 11.03 5.15
C LYS A 7 15.15 11.93 5.92
N ILE A 8 13.88 11.51 6.03
CA ILE A 8 12.87 12.24 6.81
C ILE A 8 13.24 12.21 8.30
N GLU A 9 13.59 11.03 8.83
CA GLU A 9 13.93 10.83 10.24
C GLU A 9 15.17 11.64 10.65
N THR A 10 16.22 11.65 9.81
CA THR A 10 17.40 12.49 10.04
C THR A 10 17.03 13.98 10.11
N ARG A 11 16.09 14.44 9.27
CA ARG A 11 15.63 15.84 9.30
C ARG A 11 14.76 16.15 10.51
N LEU A 12 14.00 15.18 11.01
CA LEU A 12 13.20 15.32 12.21
C LEU A 12 14.01 15.16 13.51
N GLY A 13 15.20 14.55 13.43
CA GLY A 13 16.11 14.36 14.57
C GLY A 13 15.73 13.20 15.49
N PHE A 14 14.78 12.35 15.10
CA PHE A 14 14.39 11.17 15.85
C PHE A 14 13.85 10.07 14.94
N VAL A 15 13.86 8.84 15.44
CA VAL A 15 13.24 7.68 14.79
C VAL A 15 11.88 7.40 15.45
N PRO A 16 10.77 7.51 14.70
CA PRO A 16 9.44 7.20 15.24
C PRO A 16 9.34 5.73 15.68
N SER A 17 8.75 5.50 16.86
CA SER A 17 8.41 4.16 17.35
C SER A 17 7.20 3.55 16.65
N TYR A 18 6.45 4.37 15.93
CA TYR A 18 5.23 3.98 15.24
C TYR A 18 5.16 4.61 13.86
N ARG A 19 4.88 3.79 12.85
CA ARG A 19 4.72 4.17 11.45
C ARG A 19 3.42 3.58 10.91
N ALA A 20 2.62 4.44 10.26
CA ALA A 20 1.47 4.02 9.49
C ALA A 20 1.68 4.39 8.01
N LEU A 21 1.06 3.61 7.12
CA LEU A 21 1.05 3.87 5.68
C LEU A 21 -0.40 4.02 5.20
N ALA A 22 -0.67 5.06 4.43
CA ALA A 22 -1.99 5.30 3.87
C ALA A 22 -1.89 5.74 2.42
N GLY A 23 -2.87 5.35 1.61
CA GLY A 23 -2.95 5.79 0.22
C GLY A 23 -4.36 5.65 -0.36
N GLU A 24 -4.62 6.43 -1.41
CA GLU A 24 -5.90 6.52 -2.12
C GLU A 24 -5.76 5.97 -3.55
N SER A 25 -6.81 5.32 -4.08
CA SER A 25 -6.84 4.75 -5.42
C SER A 25 -5.62 3.86 -5.68
N MET A 26 -4.83 4.14 -6.71
CA MET A 26 -3.57 3.45 -6.99
C MET A 26 -2.60 3.49 -5.79
N GLY A 27 -2.58 4.60 -5.05
CA GLY A 27 -1.82 4.73 -3.80
C GLY A 27 -2.32 3.78 -2.70
N GLY A 28 -3.60 3.43 -2.70
CA GLY A 28 -4.18 2.43 -1.80
C GLY A 28 -3.63 1.03 -2.07
N ILE A 29 -3.57 0.62 -3.35
CA ILE A 29 -2.90 -0.64 -3.74
C ILE A 29 -1.43 -0.61 -3.34
N ASN A 30 -0.72 0.47 -3.65
CA ASN A 30 0.71 0.58 -3.31
C ASN A 30 0.95 0.51 -1.80
N SER A 31 0.02 1.05 -1.00
CA SER A 31 0.07 0.98 0.46
C SER A 31 -0.11 -0.46 0.95
N LEU A 32 -1.07 -1.19 0.41
CA LEU A 32 -1.27 -2.61 0.72
C LEU A 32 -0.04 -3.44 0.36
N ILE A 33 0.46 -3.31 -0.89
CA ILE A 33 1.63 -4.05 -1.36
C ILE A 33 2.84 -3.75 -0.47
N SER A 34 3.13 -2.48 -0.23
CA SER A 34 4.31 -2.09 0.56
C SER A 34 4.22 -2.55 2.01
N GLY A 35 3.05 -2.41 2.63
CA GLY A 35 2.83 -2.84 4.00
C GLY A 35 2.90 -4.36 4.19
N LEU A 36 2.35 -5.13 3.25
CA LEU A 36 2.43 -6.60 3.29
C LEU A 36 3.84 -7.13 2.98
N ARG A 37 4.63 -6.42 2.16
CA ARG A 37 6.02 -6.78 1.85
C ARG A 37 7.00 -6.40 2.96
N HIS A 38 6.69 -5.39 3.75
CA HIS A 38 7.53 -4.86 4.83
C HIS A 38 6.75 -4.70 6.14
N PRO A 39 6.17 -5.79 6.69
CA PRO A 39 5.38 -5.73 7.92
C PRO A 39 6.21 -5.28 9.15
N GLU A 40 7.54 -5.39 9.09
CA GLU A 40 8.47 -4.90 10.10
C GLU A 40 8.56 -3.36 10.15
N VAL A 41 8.20 -2.68 9.05
CA VAL A 41 8.34 -1.22 8.93
C VAL A 41 7.08 -0.48 9.36
N PHE A 42 5.90 -0.97 8.95
CA PHE A 42 4.61 -0.31 9.14
C PHE A 42 3.68 -1.12 10.04
N GLN A 43 3.23 -0.53 11.16
CA GLN A 43 2.34 -1.23 12.11
C GLN A 43 0.87 -1.15 11.69
N ARG A 44 0.49 -0.16 10.89
CA ARG A 44 -0.86 -0.05 10.31
C ARG A 44 -0.81 0.41 8.86
N VAL A 45 -1.74 -0.12 8.08
CA VAL A 45 -1.92 0.20 6.66
C VAL A 45 -3.37 0.56 6.42
N ALA A 46 -3.62 1.67 5.72
CA ALA A 46 -4.94 2.08 5.28
C ALA A 46 -4.96 2.22 3.76
N ALA A 47 -5.96 1.64 3.12
CA ALA A 47 -6.17 1.73 1.67
C ALA A 47 -7.55 2.30 1.39
N LEU A 48 -7.58 3.48 0.78
CA LEU A 48 -8.79 4.25 0.53
C LEU A 48 -9.17 4.09 -0.95
N CYS A 49 -10.35 3.54 -1.24
CA CYS A 49 -10.80 3.23 -2.61
C CYS A 49 -9.75 2.51 -3.49
N PRO A 50 -9.04 1.47 -2.99
CA PRO A 50 -7.99 0.84 -3.78
C PRO A 50 -8.61 0.05 -4.95
N PRO A 51 -8.00 0.04 -6.15
CA PRO A 51 -8.43 -0.81 -7.26
C PRO A 51 -8.16 -2.32 -7.03
N VAL A 52 -8.68 -2.89 -5.94
CA VAL A 52 -8.57 -4.33 -5.67
C VAL A 52 -9.69 -5.04 -6.41
N TYR A 53 -9.39 -5.46 -7.64
CA TYR A 53 -10.38 -6.08 -8.51
C TYR A 53 -10.62 -7.54 -8.12
N ARG A 54 -11.89 -7.95 -8.03
CA ARG A 54 -12.27 -9.38 -8.04
C ARG A 54 -12.30 -9.97 -9.44
N ILE A 55 -12.33 -9.10 -10.45
CA ILE A 55 -12.48 -9.43 -11.86
C ILE A 55 -11.41 -8.63 -12.60
N SER A 56 -10.55 -9.33 -13.31
CA SER A 56 -9.45 -8.80 -14.10
C SER A 56 -9.86 -8.67 -15.57
N PRO A 57 -9.35 -7.68 -16.32
CA PRO A 57 -9.48 -7.66 -17.78
C PRO A 57 -8.90 -8.90 -18.47
N PHE A 58 -8.09 -9.68 -17.74
CA PHE A 58 -7.49 -10.94 -18.20
C PHE A 58 -8.28 -12.18 -17.77
N ASP A 59 -9.39 -12.04 -17.06
CA ASP A 59 -10.26 -13.16 -16.69
C ASP A 59 -11.05 -13.69 -17.90
N PRO A 60 -11.58 -14.93 -17.83
CA PRO A 60 -12.43 -15.47 -18.89
C PRO A 60 -13.62 -14.55 -19.20
N TRP A 61 -14.00 -14.48 -20.48
CA TRP A 61 -15.13 -13.67 -20.94
C TRP A 61 -16.43 -13.95 -20.16
N ALA A 62 -16.67 -15.22 -19.83
CA ALA A 62 -17.83 -15.62 -19.03
C ALA A 62 -17.81 -15.03 -17.60
N THR A 63 -16.65 -14.78 -17.01
CA THR A 63 -16.52 -14.15 -15.68
C THR A 63 -16.78 -12.65 -15.75
N ILE A 64 -16.36 -11.99 -16.83
CA ILE A 64 -16.49 -10.54 -17.02
C ILE A 64 -17.95 -10.12 -17.26
N TRP A 65 -18.75 -10.93 -17.98
CA TRP A 65 -20.11 -10.55 -18.41
C TRP A 65 -21.27 -11.18 -17.64
N ASN A 66 -20.99 -12.03 -16.65
CA ASN A 66 -22.02 -12.68 -15.83
C ASN A 66 -22.06 -12.15 -14.39
N VAL A 67 -21.56 -10.93 -14.16
CA VAL A 67 -21.65 -10.20 -12.88
C VAL A 67 -22.67 -9.09 -12.92
#